data_AF-A0A8T2XKG8-F1
#
_entry.id   AF-A0A8T2XKG8-F1
#
_cell.length_a   1.000
_cell.length_b   1.000
_cell.length_c   1.000
_cell.angle_alpha   90.00
_cell.angle_beta   90.00
_cell.angle_gamma   90.00
#
_symmetry.space_group_name_H-M   'P 1'
#
loop_
_entity.id
_entity.type
_entity.pdbx_description
1 polymer ?
#
loop_
_entity_poly.entity_id
_entity_poly.type
_entity_poly.pdbx_seq_one_letter_code
_entity_poly.pdbx_strand_id
1 'polypeptide(L)'
;MTNRSMPASPYTTPGALLMGNAFSMRHPLTGGGMTVALSDIVLLRDLLRPLQKLNDASSLCRYLESFYTLRKPVASTINTLAGSLYKVFSASPDPAKNDIRQACFDYLSLGGVFSNGPIALLSGLDHRPLNLVLHFFAVAIYGVGRLMLPLPSHKRIWTGARLISAEGIRQMFFPVRVRHHTTELVRLPDRMDRAIFHQELKLVCMSNSRL
;
A
#
# COMPACT_ATOMS: atom_id res chain seq x y z
N MET A 1 0.45 17.76 16.02
CA MET A 1 -0.60 17.45 15.01
C MET A 1 -1.08 16.02 15.20
N THR A 2 -2.34 15.71 14.90
CA THR A 2 -2.92 14.38 15.09
C THR A 2 -2.60 13.45 13.92
N ASN A 3 -2.18 12.21 14.19
CA ASN A 3 -2.05 11.18 13.16
C ASN A 3 -3.44 10.75 12.67
N ARG A 4 -3.74 10.96 11.38
CA ARG A 4 -5.02 10.59 10.76
C ARG A 4 -4.80 9.69 9.55
N SER A 5 -5.79 8.87 9.25
CA SER A 5 -5.85 8.03 8.05
C SER A 5 -7.24 8.19 7.44
N MET A 6 -7.30 8.41 6.14
CA MET A 6 -8.55 8.59 5.39
C MET A 6 -8.41 7.94 4.02
N PRO A 7 -9.11 6.82 3.77
CA PRO A 7 -9.06 6.15 2.47
C PRO A 7 -9.69 7.04 1.39
N ALA A 8 -9.17 6.94 0.17
CA ALA A 8 -9.78 7.62 -0.97
C ALA A 8 -11.16 7.01 -1.26
N SER A 9 -12.19 7.84 -1.27
CA SER A 9 -13.54 7.48 -1.68
C SER A 9 -13.97 8.44 -2.78
N PRO A 10 -13.70 8.13 -4.06
CA PRO A 10 -14.06 9.02 -5.15
C PRO A 10 -15.56 9.25 -5.17
N TYR A 11 -15.95 10.51 -5.13
CA TYR A 11 -17.32 10.95 -5.36
C TYR A 11 -17.27 12.04 -6.42
N THR A 12 -17.91 11.78 -7.55
CA THR A 12 -17.93 12.66 -8.70
C THR A 12 -18.97 13.76 -8.49
N THR A 13 -18.53 15.01 -8.51
CA THR A 13 -19.42 16.17 -8.48
C THR A 13 -19.07 17.05 -9.68
N PRO A 14 -19.99 17.26 -10.64
CA PRO A 14 -19.72 18.10 -11.80
C PRO A 14 -19.18 19.48 -11.39
N GLY A 15 -18.05 19.88 -11.96
CA GLY A 15 -17.41 21.16 -11.67
C GLY A 15 -16.53 21.20 -10.42
N ALA A 16 -16.41 20.11 -9.67
CA ALA A 16 -15.55 20.02 -8.49
C ALA A 16 -14.66 18.78 -8.53
N LEU A 17 -13.43 18.91 -8.03
CA LEU A 17 -12.46 17.82 -7.94
C LEU A 17 -11.69 17.93 -6.62
N LEU A 18 -11.65 16.83 -5.86
CA LEU A 18 -11.01 16.75 -4.55
C LEU A 18 -9.62 16.12 -4.67
N MET A 19 -8.61 16.73 -4.05
CA MET A 19 -7.22 16.27 -4.11
C MET A 19 -6.48 16.43 -2.79
N GLY A 20 -5.28 15.86 -2.73
CA GLY A 20 -4.37 15.95 -1.59
C GLY A 20 -4.95 15.30 -0.33
N ASN A 21 -4.57 15.81 0.84
CA ASN A 21 -5.05 15.29 2.12
C ASN A 21 -6.57 15.47 2.31
N ALA A 22 -7.22 16.38 1.59
CA ALA A 22 -8.67 16.48 1.62
C ALA A 22 -9.35 15.27 0.95
N PHE A 23 -8.65 14.58 0.04
CA PHE A 23 -9.15 13.38 -0.64
C PHE A 23 -8.62 12.07 -0.06
N SER A 24 -7.33 12.02 0.32
CA SER A 24 -6.69 10.81 0.82
C SER A 24 -5.57 11.14 1.80
N MET A 25 -5.76 10.74 3.06
CA MET A 25 -4.75 10.89 4.12
C MET A 25 -4.18 9.54 4.50
N ARG A 26 -2.91 9.53 4.91
CA ARG A 26 -2.26 8.36 5.49
C ARG A 26 -1.36 8.77 6.64
N HIS A 27 -0.81 7.76 7.32
CA HIS A 27 0.13 7.98 8.40
C HIS A 27 1.35 8.81 7.93
N PRO A 28 1.74 9.89 8.65
CA PRO A 28 2.79 10.81 8.19
C PRO A 28 4.22 10.24 8.27
N LEU A 29 4.39 9.04 8.85
CA LEU A 29 5.70 8.41 9.12
C LEU A 29 6.63 8.34 7.89
N THR A 30 6.09 8.10 6.70
CA THR A 30 6.90 8.01 5.47
C THR A 30 7.04 9.35 4.75
N GLY A 31 6.43 10.43 5.25
CA GLY A 31 6.44 11.75 4.59
C GLY A 31 5.75 11.81 3.23
N GLY A 32 5.17 10.71 2.73
CA GLY A 32 4.74 10.60 1.33
C GLY A 32 3.44 11.33 0.95
N GLY A 33 2.84 12.11 1.84
CA GLY A 33 1.62 12.88 1.57
C GLY A 33 1.83 13.92 0.47
N MET A 34 2.93 14.67 0.52
CA MET A 34 3.28 15.65 -0.51
C MET A 34 3.62 14.99 -1.83
N THR A 35 4.32 13.85 -1.81
CA THR A 35 4.66 13.08 -3.02
C THR A 35 3.41 12.67 -3.80
N VAL A 36 2.35 12.20 -3.12
CA VAL A 36 1.08 11.90 -3.81
C VAL A 36 0.35 13.15 -4.25
N ALA A 37 0.35 14.23 -3.47
CA ALA A 37 -0.26 15.47 -3.91
C ALA A 37 0.40 16.01 -5.20
N LEU A 38 1.73 15.99 -5.28
CA LEU A 38 2.46 16.43 -6.47
C LEU A 38 2.27 15.46 -7.64
N SER A 39 2.25 14.14 -7.39
CA SER A 39 1.92 13.15 -8.41
C SER A 39 0.51 13.34 -8.96
N ASP A 40 -0.46 13.61 -8.09
CA ASP A 40 -1.85 13.89 -8.47
C ASP A 40 -1.92 15.18 -9.33
N ILE A 41 -1.14 16.22 -9.01
CA ILE A 41 -1.05 17.46 -9.81
C ILE A 41 -0.48 17.19 -11.20
N VAL A 42 0.60 16.40 -11.31
CA VAL A 42 1.19 16.05 -12.61
C VAL A 42 0.19 15.29 -13.48
N LEU A 43 -0.48 14.30 -12.88
CA LEU A 43 -1.50 13.51 -13.57
C LEU A 43 -2.67 14.39 -14.04
N LEU A 44 -3.18 15.26 -13.17
CA LEU A 44 -4.27 16.17 -13.50
C LEU A 44 -3.86 17.15 -14.59
N ARG A 45 -2.65 17.72 -14.51
CA ARG A 45 -2.08 18.59 -15.56
C ARG A 45 -2.09 17.89 -16.91
N ASP A 46 -1.66 16.63 -16.96
CA ASP A 46 -1.55 15.88 -18.22
C ASP A 46 -2.92 15.52 -18.79
N LEU A 47 -3.91 15.23 -17.93
CA LEU A 47 -5.31 15.05 -18.32
C LEU A 47 -5.94 16.36 -18.82
N LEU A 48 -5.65 17.49 -18.18
CA LEU A 48 -6.25 18.79 -18.55
C LEU A 48 -5.59 19.43 -19.78
N ARG A 49 -4.29 19.18 -20.03
CA ARG A 49 -3.51 19.77 -21.13
C ARG A 49 -4.18 19.68 -22.52
N PRO A 50 -4.76 18.54 -22.96
CA PRO A 50 -5.39 18.45 -24.28
C PRO A 50 -6.76 19.16 -24.36
N LEU A 51 -7.34 19.59 -23.23
CA LEU A 51 -8.68 20.18 -23.21
C LEU A 51 -8.62 21.68 -23.49
N GLN A 52 -9.30 22.13 -24.53
CA GLN A 52 -9.36 23.55 -24.87
C GLN A 52 -10.52 24.32 -24.20
N LYS A 53 -11.55 23.60 -23.72
CA LYS A 53 -12.73 24.18 -23.07
C LYS A 53 -13.02 23.42 -21.80
N LEU A 54 -13.24 24.15 -20.71
CA LEU A 54 -13.54 23.60 -19.38
C LEU A 54 -14.97 23.93 -18.90
N ASN A 55 -15.83 24.43 -19.80
CA ASN A 55 -17.14 24.96 -19.43
C ASN A 55 -18.21 23.87 -19.25
N ASP A 56 -18.00 22.68 -19.79
CA ASP A 56 -18.92 21.55 -19.62
C ASP A 56 -18.52 20.70 -18.41
N ALA A 57 -19.11 21.05 -17.26
CA ALA A 57 -18.86 20.38 -15.99
C ALA A 57 -19.15 18.88 -16.04
N SER A 58 -20.17 18.44 -16.78
CA SER A 58 -20.58 17.04 -16.85
C SER A 58 -19.61 16.21 -17.69
N SER A 59 -19.22 16.73 -18.86
CA SER A 59 -18.22 16.07 -19.72
C SER A 59 -16.85 16.03 -19.06
N LEU A 60 -16.43 17.10 -18.40
CA LEU A 60 -15.19 17.12 -17.61
C LEU A 60 -15.23 16.10 -16.48
N CYS A 61 -16.34 16.01 -15.75
CA CYS A 61 -16.48 15.07 -14.65
C CYS A 61 -16.26 13.64 -15.11
N ARG A 62 -16.91 13.23 -16.22
CA ARG A 62 -16.74 11.90 -16.83
C ARG A 62 -15.31 11.68 -17.32
N TYR A 63 -14.70 12.67 -17.94
CA TYR A 63 -13.32 12.57 -18.45
C TYR A 63 -12.31 12.38 -17.29
N LEU A 64 -12.49 13.14 -16.23
CA LEU A 64 -11.63 13.12 -15.03
C LEU A 64 -11.88 11.89 -14.14
N GLU A 65 -12.85 11.02 -14.41
CA GLU A 65 -12.96 9.73 -13.70
C GLU A 65 -11.68 8.90 -13.87
N SER A 66 -11.01 9.01 -15.02
CA SER A 66 -9.73 8.34 -15.31
C SER A 66 -8.62 8.71 -14.31
N PHE A 67 -8.63 9.92 -13.76
CA PHE A 67 -7.70 10.37 -12.71
C PHE A 67 -7.71 9.42 -11.51
N TYR A 68 -8.90 8.98 -11.07
CA TYR A 68 -9.04 8.12 -9.90
C TYR A 68 -8.46 6.73 -10.11
N THR A 69 -8.38 6.26 -11.35
CA THR A 69 -7.73 4.99 -11.70
C THR A 69 -6.22 5.18 -11.86
N LEU A 70 -5.81 6.20 -12.60
CA LEU A 70 -4.39 6.45 -12.91
C LEU A 70 -3.55 6.78 -11.68
N ARG A 71 -4.14 7.39 -10.64
CA ARG A 71 -3.42 7.68 -9.38
C ARG A 71 -3.20 6.46 -8.48
N LYS A 72 -3.96 5.37 -8.68
CA LYS A 72 -3.98 4.20 -7.76
C LYS A 72 -2.59 3.61 -7.51
N PRO A 73 -1.70 3.42 -8.50
CA PRO A 73 -0.40 2.79 -8.26
C PRO A 73 0.47 3.57 -7.27
N VAL A 74 0.63 4.87 -7.47
CA VAL A 74 1.41 5.74 -6.57
C VAL A 74 0.74 5.84 -5.20
N ALA A 75 -0.56 6.15 -5.18
CA ALA A 75 -1.30 6.36 -3.93
C ALA A 75 -1.38 5.08 -3.08
N SER A 76 -1.69 3.94 -3.69
CA SER A 76 -1.82 2.66 -2.98
C SER A 76 -0.48 2.19 -2.42
N THR A 77 0.61 2.28 -3.20
CA THR A 77 1.94 1.85 -2.75
C THR A 77 2.40 2.68 -1.54
N ILE A 78 2.31 4.01 -1.61
CA ILE A 78 2.74 4.87 -0.51
C ILE A 78 1.81 4.75 0.71
N ASN A 79 0.48 4.63 0.51
CA ASN A 79 -0.47 4.45 1.61
C ASN A 79 -0.27 3.12 2.33
N THR A 80 -0.07 2.04 1.57
CA THR A 80 0.19 0.70 2.12
C THR A 80 1.50 0.71 2.89
N LEU A 81 2.58 1.22 2.28
CA LEU A 81 3.88 1.31 2.92
C LEU A 81 3.83 2.10 4.24
N ALA A 82 3.15 3.25 4.24
CA ALA A 82 2.98 4.06 5.46
C ALA A 82 2.26 3.30 6.57
N GLY A 83 1.17 2.60 6.23
CA GLY A 83 0.40 1.80 7.19
C GLY A 83 1.18 0.58 7.70
N SER A 84 1.88 -0.14 6.82
CA SER A 84 2.65 -1.33 7.17
C SER A 84 3.87 -0.98 8.03
N LEU A 85 4.65 0.04 7.65
CA LEU A 85 5.80 0.47 8.45
C LEU A 85 5.39 1.04 9.80
N TYR A 86 4.27 1.78 9.87
CA TYR A 86 3.74 2.21 11.17
C TYR A 86 3.44 1.01 12.08
N LYS A 87 2.83 -0.06 11.56
CA LYS A 87 2.55 -1.28 12.34
C LYS A 87 3.83 -2.02 12.77
N VAL A 88 4.87 -2.03 11.93
CA VAL A 88 6.19 -2.63 12.26
C VAL A 88 6.90 -1.84 13.36
N PHE A 89 6.91 -0.51 13.24
CA PHE A 89 7.73 0.35 14.10
C PHE A 89 7.00 0.85 15.36
N SER A 90 5.68 0.69 15.44
CA SER A 90 4.91 1.02 16.64
C SER A 90 5.31 0.13 17.81
N ALA A 91 5.44 0.74 19.00
CA ALA A 91 5.70 0.00 20.23
C ALA A 91 4.61 -1.06 20.47
N SER A 92 5.03 -2.28 20.81
CA SER A 92 4.11 -3.37 21.12
C SER A 92 4.72 -4.30 22.17
N PRO A 93 3.90 -4.83 23.10
CA PRO A 93 4.34 -5.86 24.03
C PRO A 93 4.54 -7.23 23.34
N ASP A 94 4.11 -7.40 22.09
CA ASP A 94 4.26 -8.65 21.35
C ASP A 94 5.72 -8.86 20.90
N PRO A 95 6.43 -9.90 21.38
CA PRO A 95 7.80 -10.19 20.99
C PRO A 95 7.97 -10.35 19.47
N ALA A 96 6.98 -10.91 18.77
CA ALA A 96 7.05 -11.09 17.32
C ALA A 96 7.16 -9.75 16.57
N LYS A 97 6.53 -8.68 17.09
CA LYS A 97 6.64 -7.34 16.50
C LYS A 97 8.02 -6.71 16.73
N ASN A 98 8.67 -7.04 17.85
CA ASN A 98 10.06 -6.62 18.06
C ASN A 98 11.01 -7.35 17.12
N ASP A 99 10.79 -8.64 16.90
CA ASP A 99 11.61 -9.45 15.99
C ASP A 99 11.49 -8.95 14.54
N ILE A 100 10.29 -8.68 14.04
CA ILE A 100 10.11 -8.17 12.67
C ILE A 100 10.68 -6.76 12.50
N ARG A 101 10.62 -5.93 13.54
CA ARG A 101 11.26 -4.61 13.54
C ARG A 101 12.77 -4.73 13.44
N GLN A 102 13.39 -5.61 14.24
CA GLN A 102 14.82 -5.85 14.17
C GLN A 102 15.22 -6.50 12.84
N ALA A 103 14.41 -7.42 12.32
CA ALA A 103 14.62 -8.02 11.00
C ALA A 103 14.59 -6.98 9.88
N CYS A 104 13.70 -5.99 9.97
CA CYS A 104 13.64 -4.89 9.01
C CYS A 104 14.91 -4.04 9.03
N PHE A 105 15.42 -3.66 10.21
CA PHE A 105 16.68 -2.91 10.32
C PHE A 105 17.88 -3.70 9.77
N ASP A 106 18.01 -4.96 10.16
CA ASP A 106 19.15 -5.78 9.74
C ASP A 106 19.08 -6.10 8.24
N TYR A 107 17.88 -6.31 7.68
CA TYR A 107 17.67 -6.47 6.24
C TYR A 107 18.11 -5.24 5.45
N LEU A 108 17.72 -4.04 5.89
CA LEU A 108 18.17 -2.78 5.27
C LEU A 108 19.68 -2.59 5.39
N SER A 109 20.28 -3.07 6.48
CA SER A 109 21.72 -2.99 6.73
C SER A 109 22.56 -3.87 5.81
N LEU A 110 21.95 -4.85 5.11
CA LEU A 110 22.65 -5.67 4.10
C LEU A 110 23.10 -4.86 2.87
N GLY A 111 22.52 -3.68 2.64
CA GLY A 111 22.87 -2.82 1.50
C GLY A 111 22.43 -3.39 0.14
N GLY A 112 22.90 -2.77 -0.94
CA GLY A 112 22.57 -3.18 -2.31
C GLY A 112 21.05 -3.20 -2.57
N VAL A 113 20.55 -4.27 -3.18
CA VAL A 113 19.11 -4.41 -3.50
C VAL A 113 18.22 -4.40 -2.25
N PHE A 114 18.73 -4.88 -1.11
CA PHE A 114 17.98 -4.96 0.15
C PHE A 114 17.73 -3.58 0.78
N SER A 115 18.57 -2.59 0.47
CA SER A 115 18.38 -1.20 0.87
C SER A 115 17.78 -0.35 -0.27
N ASN A 116 18.36 -0.43 -1.47
CA ASN A 116 17.97 0.43 -2.60
C ASN A 116 16.50 0.25 -2.99
N GLY A 117 15.97 -0.99 -2.96
CA GLY A 117 14.57 -1.26 -3.30
C GLY A 117 13.59 -0.64 -2.29
N PRO A 118 13.67 -0.96 -0.99
CA PRO A 118 12.83 -0.34 0.03
C PRO A 118 12.97 1.19 0.10
N ILE A 119 14.17 1.73 -0.07
CA ILE A 119 14.40 3.18 -0.10
C ILE A 119 13.75 3.83 -1.32
N ALA A 120 13.80 3.20 -2.51
CA ALA A 120 13.11 3.70 -3.70
C ALA A 120 11.58 3.70 -3.53
N LEU A 121 11.02 2.70 -2.84
CA LEU A 121 9.60 2.67 -2.47
C LEU A 121 9.25 3.79 -1.47
N LEU A 122 10.10 4.00 -0.47
CA LEU A 122 9.93 5.05 0.55
C LEU A 122 10.02 6.46 -0.03
N SER A 123 10.93 6.68 -0.97
CA SER A 123 11.10 7.97 -1.64
C SER A 123 10.03 8.25 -2.69
N GLY A 124 9.20 7.28 -3.04
CA GLY A 124 8.25 7.38 -4.15
C GLY A 124 8.96 7.51 -5.50
N LEU A 125 10.06 6.80 -5.69
CA LEU A 125 10.70 6.63 -7.01
C LEU A 125 10.28 5.33 -7.66
N ASP A 126 10.00 4.30 -6.86
CA ASP A 126 9.34 3.08 -7.31
C ASP A 126 7.93 3.02 -6.75
N HIS A 127 6.96 2.84 -7.65
CA HIS A 127 5.54 2.80 -7.32
C HIS A 127 4.92 1.43 -7.57
N ARG A 128 5.72 0.43 -7.96
CA ARG A 128 5.25 -0.90 -8.33
C ARG A 128 4.79 -1.66 -7.09
N PRO A 129 3.49 -2.01 -6.99
CA PRO A 129 2.97 -2.75 -5.84
C PRO A 129 3.66 -4.10 -5.64
N LEU A 130 4.09 -4.76 -6.72
CA LEU A 130 4.80 -6.03 -6.66
C LEU A 130 6.14 -5.91 -5.93
N ASN A 131 6.90 -4.83 -6.15
CA ASN A 131 8.17 -4.63 -5.46
C ASN A 131 7.97 -4.40 -3.96
N LEU A 132 6.90 -3.70 -3.59
CA LEU A 132 6.50 -3.55 -2.19
C LEU A 132 6.23 -4.92 -1.55
N VAL A 133 5.44 -5.75 -2.22
CA VAL A 133 5.12 -7.11 -1.75
C VAL A 133 6.39 -7.95 -1.60
N LEU A 134 7.24 -8.00 -2.64
CA LEU A 134 8.48 -8.78 -2.65
C LEU A 134 9.41 -8.42 -1.49
N HIS A 135 9.70 -7.13 -1.29
CA HIS A 135 10.59 -6.71 -0.19
C HIS A 135 10.00 -7.02 1.18
N PHE A 136 8.69 -6.91 1.34
CA PHE A 136 8.03 -7.22 2.60
C PHE A 136 8.14 -8.71 2.96
N PHE A 137 7.87 -9.58 1.99
CA PHE A 137 8.05 -11.02 2.15
C PHE A 137 9.52 -11.38 2.40
N ALA A 138 10.45 -10.71 1.71
CA ALA A 138 11.88 -10.92 1.93
C ALA A 138 12.29 -10.55 3.37
N VAL A 139 11.79 -9.45 3.93
CA VAL A 139 12.01 -9.07 5.34
C VAL A 139 11.41 -10.12 6.29
N ALA A 140 10.21 -10.62 6.01
CA ALA A 140 9.56 -11.64 6.85
C ALA A 140 10.35 -12.96 6.85
N ILE A 141 10.76 -13.46 5.67
CA ILE A 141 11.58 -14.67 5.52
C ILE A 141 12.93 -14.48 6.20
N TYR A 142 13.57 -13.32 6.01
CA TYR A 142 14.83 -12.98 6.68
C TYR A 142 14.68 -12.99 8.21
N GLY A 143 13.59 -12.43 8.73
CA GLY A 143 13.27 -12.47 10.16
C GLY A 143 13.11 -13.89 10.70
N VAL A 144 12.44 -14.77 9.96
CA VAL A 144 12.32 -16.19 10.35
C VAL A 144 13.68 -16.89 10.30
N GLY A 145 14.49 -16.67 9.26
CA GLY A 145 15.84 -17.23 9.18
C GLY A 145 16.70 -16.83 10.39
N ARG A 146 16.62 -15.56 10.81
CA ARG A 146 17.29 -15.06 12.02
C ARG A 146 16.83 -15.75 13.31
N LEU A 147 15.53 -16.06 13.43
CA LEU A 147 15.00 -16.78 14.58
C LEU A 147 15.44 -18.26 14.62
N MET A 148 15.74 -18.86 13.47
CA MET A 148 16.13 -20.27 13.37
C MET A 148 17.61 -20.52 13.68
N LEU A 149 18.47 -19.50 13.64
CA LEU A 149 19.92 -19.63 13.83
C LEU A 149 20.37 -19.23 15.26
N PRO A 150 21.40 -19.87 15.83
CA PRO A 150 22.09 -21.08 15.35
C PRO A 150 21.31 -22.39 15.64
N LEU A 151 20.37 -22.39 16.59
CA LEU A 151 19.52 -23.54 16.90
C LEU A 151 18.05 -23.12 17.09
N PRO A 152 17.10 -23.81 16.42
CA PRO A 152 15.70 -23.52 16.57
C PRO A 152 15.17 -24.13 17.88
N SER A 153 14.53 -23.29 18.71
CA SER A 153 13.72 -23.75 19.85
C SER A 153 12.25 -23.81 19.45
N HIS A 154 11.45 -24.71 20.04
CA HIS A 154 9.99 -24.78 19.80
C HIS A 154 9.29 -23.41 19.92
N LYS A 155 9.72 -22.57 20.87
CA LYS A 155 9.21 -21.20 21.03
C LYS A 155 9.54 -20.31 19.83
N ARG A 156 10.76 -20.42 19.29
CA ARG A 156 11.22 -19.65 18.12
C ARG A 156 10.57 -20.12 16.83
N ILE A 157 10.36 -21.42 16.67
CA ILE A 157 9.63 -22.01 15.53
C ILE A 157 8.20 -21.49 15.52
N TRP A 158 7.54 -21.48 16.68
CA TRP A 158 6.19 -20.94 16.81
C TRP A 158 6.11 -19.44 16.49
N THR A 159 7.06 -18.63 16.99
CA THR A 159 7.14 -17.21 16.65
C THR A 159 7.37 -16.99 15.16
N GLY A 160 8.29 -17.75 14.54
CA GLY A 160 8.54 -17.69 13.10
C GLY A 160 7.32 -18.06 12.25
N ALA A 161 6.60 -19.12 12.64
CA ALA A 161 5.35 -19.51 12.00
C ALA A 161 4.28 -18.39 12.12
N ARG A 162 4.21 -17.69 13.25
CA ARG A 162 3.30 -16.55 13.43
C ARG A 162 3.66 -15.37 12.54
N LEU A 163 4.95 -15.11 12.28
CA LEU A 163 5.40 -14.03 11.40
C LEU A 163 4.99 -14.25 9.94
N ILE A 164 5.08 -15.48 9.45
CA ILE A 164 4.69 -15.85 8.06
C ILE A 164 3.21 -16.21 7.97
N SER A 165 2.52 -16.43 9.09
CA SER A 165 1.10 -16.78 9.08
C SER A 165 0.29 -15.76 8.28
N ALA A 166 -0.73 -16.25 7.59
CA ALA A 166 -1.62 -15.41 6.80
C ALA A 166 -2.18 -14.24 7.62
N GLU A 167 -2.35 -14.40 8.94
CA GLU A 167 -2.78 -13.32 9.82
C GLU A 167 -1.71 -12.23 9.95
N GLY A 168 -0.42 -12.56 10.12
CA GLY A 168 0.68 -11.59 10.19
C GLY A 168 0.83 -10.77 8.91
N ILE A 169 0.84 -11.43 7.75
CA ILE A 169 0.89 -10.77 6.43
C ILE A 169 -0.40 -9.96 6.18
N ARG A 170 -1.56 -10.52 6.54
CA ARG A 170 -2.85 -9.84 6.34
C ARG A 170 -2.99 -8.60 7.21
N GLN A 171 -2.52 -8.65 8.46
CA GLN A 171 -2.49 -7.49 9.35
C GLN A 171 -1.61 -6.38 8.79
N MET A 172 -0.61 -6.69 7.97
CA MET A 172 0.33 -5.71 7.43
C MET A 172 -0.13 -5.09 6.11
N PHE A 173 -0.71 -5.88 5.19
CA PHE A 173 -1.13 -5.40 3.86
C PHE A 173 -2.59 -4.99 3.73
N PHE A 174 -3.47 -5.51 4.59
CA PHE A 174 -4.90 -5.17 4.55
C PHE A 174 -5.26 -4.34 5.78
N PRO A 175 -5.10 -3.01 5.74
CA PRO A 175 -5.74 -2.17 6.74
C PRO A 175 -7.25 -2.25 6.53
N VAL A 176 -7.98 -2.55 7.62
CA VAL A 176 -9.42 -2.35 7.84
C VAL A 176 -10.31 -2.53 6.62
N ARG A 177 -11.06 -3.63 6.61
CA ARG A 177 -12.24 -3.85 5.77
C ARG A 177 -13.21 -2.66 5.97
N VAL A 178 -13.14 -1.65 5.11
CA VAL A 178 -14.15 -0.58 5.08
C VAL A 178 -15.45 -1.24 4.63
N ARG A 179 -16.45 -1.24 5.51
CA ARG A 179 -17.83 -1.59 5.16
C ARG A 179 -18.28 -0.57 4.12
N HIS A 180 -18.30 -0.96 2.85
CA HIS A 180 -19.03 -0.20 1.85
C HIS A 180 -20.52 -0.35 2.18
N HIS A 181 -21.17 0.74 2.57
CA HIS A 181 -22.61 0.84 2.37
C HIS A 181 -22.81 0.96 0.86
N THR A 182 -23.35 -0.10 0.28
CA THR A 182 -23.75 -0.16 -1.12
C THR A 182 -24.87 0.86 -1.33
N THR A 183 -24.60 1.91 -2.10
CA THR A 183 -25.67 2.64 -2.79
C THR A 183 -25.56 2.25 -4.25
N GLU A 184 -26.57 1.51 -4.74
CA GLU A 184 -26.71 1.11 -6.13
C GLU A 184 -26.79 2.34 -7.03
N LEU A 185 -25.97 2.35 -8.10
CA LEU A 185 -26.21 2.91 -9.45
C LEU A 185 -24.90 3.46 -10.05
N VAL A 186 -24.10 2.57 -10.67
CA VAL A 186 -23.54 2.69 -12.04
C VAL A 186 -22.99 1.29 -12.39
N ARG A 187 -23.57 0.64 -13.41
CA ARG A 187 -23.02 -0.59 -14.02
C ARG A 187 -21.93 -0.19 -15.02
N LEU A 188 -20.68 -0.61 -14.77
CA LEU A 188 -19.64 -1.14 -15.70
C LEU A 188 -18.21 -0.96 -15.12
N PRO A 189 -17.25 -1.80 -15.54
CA PRO A 189 -16.82 -3.00 -14.84
C PRO A 189 -15.73 -2.72 -13.79
N ASP A 190 -16.14 -2.50 -12.54
CA ASP A 190 -15.25 -2.52 -11.35
C ASP A 190 -14.78 -3.96 -10.98
N ARG A 191 -15.01 -4.93 -11.88
CA ARG A 191 -14.71 -6.37 -11.73
C ARG A 191 -13.30 -6.74 -12.17
N MET A 192 -12.67 -5.98 -13.08
CA MET A 192 -11.32 -6.29 -13.59
C MET A 192 -10.21 -5.82 -12.65
N ASP A 193 -10.38 -4.72 -11.91
CA ASP A 193 -9.31 -4.18 -11.07
C ASP A 193 -9.24 -4.77 -9.66
N ARG A 194 -10.41 -5.15 -9.09
CA ARG A 194 -10.40 -6.10 -7.97
C ARG A 194 -9.83 -7.42 -8.43
N ALA A 195 -10.00 -7.85 -9.68
CA ALA A 195 -9.29 -9.02 -10.15
C ALA A 195 -7.79 -8.76 -10.14
N ILE A 196 -7.22 -7.71 -10.74
CA ILE A 196 -5.76 -7.54 -10.78
C ILE A 196 -5.11 -7.50 -9.37
N PHE A 197 -5.54 -6.63 -8.46
CA PHE A 197 -4.89 -6.58 -7.14
C PHE A 197 -5.19 -7.82 -6.29
N HIS A 198 -6.41 -8.34 -6.35
CA HIS A 198 -6.83 -9.51 -5.57
C HIS A 198 -6.40 -10.83 -6.21
N GLN A 199 -6.05 -10.85 -7.50
CA GLN A 199 -5.53 -11.98 -8.29
C GLN A 199 -4.01 -12.02 -8.24
N GLU A 200 -3.32 -10.88 -8.24
CA GLU A 200 -1.88 -10.82 -7.90
C GLU A 200 -1.66 -11.28 -6.45
N LEU A 201 -2.48 -10.80 -5.49
CA LEU A 201 -2.44 -11.29 -4.10
C LEU A 201 -2.96 -12.74 -3.94
N LYS A 202 -3.95 -13.19 -4.71
CA LYS A 202 -4.40 -14.61 -4.69
C LYS A 202 -3.41 -15.53 -5.39
N LEU A 203 -2.71 -15.13 -6.44
CA LEU A 203 -1.67 -15.96 -7.07
C LEU A 203 -0.51 -16.19 -6.08
N VAL A 204 -0.08 -15.15 -5.37
CA VAL A 204 0.95 -15.26 -4.33
C VAL A 204 0.49 -16.14 -3.15
N CYS A 205 -0.76 -16.02 -2.71
CA CYS A 205 -1.29 -16.84 -1.61
C CYS A 205 -1.69 -18.27 -2.01
N MET A 206 -2.13 -18.53 -3.25
CA MET A 206 -2.58 -19.86 -3.71
C MET A 206 -1.43 -20.70 -4.31
N SER A 207 -0.30 -20.10 -4.68
CA SER A 207 0.89 -20.85 -5.11
C SER A 207 1.60 -21.60 -3.96
N ASN A 208 1.16 -21.41 -2.70
CA ASN A 208 1.73 -22.06 -1.51
C ASN A 208 0.75 -23.01 -0.79
N SER A 209 -0.30 -23.46 -1.50
CA SER A 209 -1.29 -24.42 -0.98
C SER A 209 -1.41 -25.69 -1.83
N ARG A 210 -0.51 -25.87 -2.79
CA ARG A 210 -0.32 -27.14 -3.51
C ARG A 210 1.17 -27.44 -3.64
N LEU A 211 1.74 -27.87 -2.53
CA LEU A 211 2.84 -28.82 -2.40
C LEU A 211 2.76 -29.39 -0.99
#